data_AF-A0A0S9LWT0-F1
#
_entry.id   AF-A0A0S9LWT0-F1
#
_cell.length_a   1.000
_cell.length_b   1.000
_cell.length_c   1.000
_cell.angle_alpha   90.00
_cell.angle_beta   90.00
_cell.angle_gamma   90.00
#
_symmetry.space_group_name_H-M   'P 1'
#
loop_
_entity.id
_entity.type
_entity.pdbx_description
1 polymer ?
#
loop_
_entity_poly.entity_id
_entity_poly.type
_entity_poly.pdbx_seq_one_letter_code
_entity_poly.pdbx_strand_id
1 'polypeptide(L)'
;MSDHSKVHDLVARYPYMFEVEELAVYAGWIDPIQALCEEIHAQLEAGAWTFHFLQIKEKFGACRIYFSLGLRPTEPGTDVARQNLAHLKEHIGHRVEAAELECSSRCIVCGLGATPQRHGAEVAPPLCQQHEWSQGQPNPREIAPIPIPGPAGSLAGGSAAQHKQVPSSRNPGFTSDSEVELTRATMVREGLLIEPERLARSWGESVEALAQACKRKELFLLRVGGRDFYPAVFASLSKDEVHRINLELRGDDDAGKLIFWYRTHGGVRGQNLSQALRRGMVDRVLELALAWSEERGLVAIRSPKS
;
A
#
# COMPACT_ATOMS: atom_id res chain seq x y z
N MET A 1 -23.78 13.48 -18.33
CA MET A 1 -23.04 12.21 -18.56
C MET A 1 -23.10 11.42 -17.27
N SER A 2 -23.50 10.14 -17.30
CA SER A 2 -23.54 9.32 -16.08
C SER A 2 -22.13 8.95 -15.63
N ASP A 3 -21.96 8.61 -14.35
CA ASP A 3 -20.64 8.21 -13.82
C ASP A 3 -20.12 6.94 -14.49
N HIS A 4 -21.01 6.00 -14.84
CA HIS A 4 -20.66 4.81 -15.62
C HIS A 4 -20.12 5.18 -17.03
N SER A 5 -20.72 6.19 -17.68
CA SER A 5 -20.22 6.70 -18.96
C SER A 5 -18.86 7.34 -18.81
N LYS A 6 -18.63 8.13 -17.73
CA LYS A 6 -17.32 8.71 -17.45
C LYS A 6 -16.25 7.62 -17.26
N VAL A 7 -16.54 6.56 -16.50
CA VAL A 7 -15.61 5.43 -16.31
C VAL A 7 -15.31 4.74 -17.64
N HIS A 8 -16.34 4.49 -18.45
CA HIS A 8 -16.14 3.90 -19.77
C HIS A 8 -15.27 4.78 -20.68
N ASP A 9 -15.52 6.09 -20.71
CA ASP A 9 -14.74 7.04 -21.51
C ASP A 9 -13.29 7.18 -21.02
N LEU A 10 -13.07 7.01 -19.71
CA LEU A 10 -11.74 6.99 -19.10
C LEU A 10 -10.96 5.74 -19.53
N VAL A 11 -11.58 4.56 -19.43
CA VAL A 11 -10.98 3.29 -19.87
C VAL A 11 -10.71 3.29 -21.37
N ALA A 12 -11.65 3.80 -22.16
CA ALA A 12 -11.50 3.89 -23.61
C ALA A 12 -10.34 4.79 -24.03
N ARG A 13 -10.05 5.86 -23.27
CA ARG A 13 -8.90 6.75 -23.51
C ARG A 13 -7.56 6.14 -23.07
N TYR A 14 -7.54 5.40 -21.96
CA TYR A 14 -6.29 4.87 -21.38
C TYR A 14 -6.36 3.35 -21.14
N PRO A 15 -6.65 2.52 -22.16
CA PRO A 15 -6.97 1.11 -21.96
C PRO A 15 -5.83 0.32 -21.29
N TYR A 16 -4.57 0.67 -21.61
CA TYR A 16 -3.39 0.02 -21.02
C TYR A 16 -3.24 0.26 -19.51
N MET A 17 -3.88 1.31 -18.96
CA MET A 17 -3.82 1.58 -17.52
C MET A 17 -4.76 0.67 -16.71
N PHE A 18 -5.75 0.04 -17.35
CA PHE A 18 -6.84 -0.69 -16.70
C PHE A 18 -6.89 -2.17 -17.12
N GLU A 19 -5.74 -2.78 -17.41
CA GLU A 19 -5.65 -4.18 -17.86
C GLU A 19 -5.99 -5.21 -16.77
N VAL A 20 -6.04 -4.80 -15.51
CA VAL A 20 -6.32 -5.68 -14.37
C VAL A 20 -7.82 -5.90 -14.20
N GLU A 21 -8.21 -7.16 -13.96
CA GLU A 21 -9.59 -7.53 -13.64
C GLU A 21 -10.00 -6.96 -12.27
N GLU A 22 -11.27 -6.56 -12.12
CA GLU A 22 -11.87 -6.14 -10.84
C GLU A 22 -11.40 -4.79 -10.26
N LEU A 23 -11.00 -3.84 -11.08
CA LEU A 23 -10.87 -2.45 -10.61
C LEU A 23 -12.26 -1.84 -10.37
N ALA A 24 -12.38 -0.98 -9.36
CA ALA A 24 -13.61 -0.26 -9.07
C ALA A 24 -13.30 1.13 -8.54
N VAL A 25 -14.21 2.08 -8.77
CA VAL A 25 -14.01 3.49 -8.40
C VAL A 25 -15.30 4.11 -7.89
N TYR A 26 -15.19 4.95 -6.87
CA TYR A 26 -16.33 5.75 -6.43
C TYR A 26 -16.55 6.94 -7.38
N ALA A 27 -17.80 7.30 -7.63
CA ALA A 27 -18.15 8.39 -8.54
C ALA A 27 -17.38 9.70 -8.24
N GLY A 28 -17.22 10.03 -6.96
CA GLY A 28 -16.47 11.22 -6.53
C GLY A 28 -14.96 11.20 -6.77
N TRP A 29 -14.39 10.06 -7.14
CA TRP A 29 -12.97 9.89 -7.43
C TRP A 29 -12.65 9.89 -8.92
N ILE A 30 -13.67 9.86 -9.78
CA ILE A 30 -13.48 9.75 -11.24
C ILE A 30 -12.65 10.92 -11.77
N ASP A 31 -12.98 12.16 -11.38
CA ASP A 31 -12.29 13.34 -11.93
C ASP A 31 -10.81 13.40 -11.51
N PRO A 32 -10.42 13.20 -10.22
CA PRO A 32 -9.00 13.09 -9.83
C PRO A 32 -8.26 11.94 -10.52
N ILE A 33 -8.90 10.78 -10.68
CA ILE A 33 -8.27 9.64 -11.36
C ILE A 33 -8.09 9.93 -12.86
N GLN A 34 -9.06 10.61 -13.50
CA GLN A 34 -8.91 11.05 -14.88
C GLN A 34 -7.72 12.01 -15.05
N ALA A 35 -7.60 13.01 -14.17
CA ALA A 35 -6.47 13.94 -14.19
C ALA A 35 -5.13 13.19 -13.99
N LEU A 36 -5.08 12.22 -13.07
CA LEU A 36 -3.92 11.36 -12.87
C LEU A 36 -3.57 10.57 -14.14
N CYS A 37 -4.56 9.97 -14.81
CA CYS A 37 -4.35 9.24 -16.07
C CYS A 37 -3.79 10.17 -17.17
N GLU A 38 -4.35 11.37 -17.31
CA GLU A 38 -3.88 12.37 -18.27
C GLU A 38 -2.41 12.74 -18.03
N GLU A 39 -2.04 13.02 -16.77
CA GLU A 39 -0.66 13.37 -16.39
C GLU A 39 0.32 12.22 -16.62
N ILE A 40 -0.04 11.00 -16.21
CA ILE A 40 0.80 9.81 -16.41
C ILE A 40 0.96 9.55 -17.90
N HIS A 41 -0.13 9.59 -18.68
CA HIS A 41 -0.07 9.36 -20.12
C HIS A 41 0.90 10.32 -20.81
N ALA A 42 0.81 11.62 -20.52
CA ALA A 42 1.71 12.62 -21.08
C ALA A 42 3.20 12.36 -20.75
N GLN A 43 3.50 11.76 -19.59
CA GLN A 43 4.87 11.40 -19.21
C GLN A 43 5.37 10.13 -19.89
N LEU A 44 4.46 9.18 -20.14
CA LEU A 44 4.81 7.90 -20.76
C LEU A 44 4.91 7.97 -22.28
N GLU A 45 4.20 8.89 -22.94
CA GLU A 45 4.26 9.07 -24.41
C GLU A 45 5.70 9.32 -24.92
N ALA A 46 6.59 9.83 -24.07
CA ALA A 46 7.97 10.11 -24.41
C ALA A 46 8.93 8.90 -24.28
N GLY A 47 8.48 7.71 -23.86
CA GLY A 47 9.42 6.62 -23.60
C GLY A 47 8.87 5.19 -23.62
N ALA A 48 9.80 4.25 -23.52
CA ALA A 48 9.54 2.82 -23.65
C ALA A 48 9.16 2.15 -22.32
N TRP A 49 8.17 2.74 -21.67
CA TRP A 49 7.68 2.34 -20.34
C TRP A 49 6.35 1.59 -20.45
N THR A 50 6.02 0.83 -19.40
CA THR A 50 4.72 0.19 -19.18
C THR A 50 4.14 0.70 -17.87
N PHE A 51 2.83 0.91 -17.82
CA PHE A 51 2.12 1.31 -16.60
C PHE A 51 0.74 0.67 -16.57
N HIS A 52 0.31 0.22 -15.39
CA HIS A 52 -1.09 -0.16 -15.14
C HIS A 52 -1.45 -0.01 -13.66
N PHE A 53 -2.72 0.27 -13.39
CA PHE A 53 -3.27 0.18 -12.05
C PHE A 53 -3.38 -1.28 -11.63
N LEU A 54 -2.97 -1.56 -10.40
CA LEU A 54 -3.12 -2.85 -9.75
C LEU A 54 -4.40 -2.89 -8.91
N GLN A 55 -4.68 -1.81 -8.18
CA GLN A 55 -5.87 -1.65 -7.33
C GLN A 55 -6.21 -0.17 -7.18
N ILE A 56 -7.51 0.12 -7.14
CA ILE A 56 -8.06 1.39 -6.66
C ILE A 56 -9.11 1.01 -5.62
N LYS A 57 -8.92 1.41 -4.36
CA LYS A 57 -9.80 0.99 -3.27
C LYS A 57 -9.94 2.02 -2.18
N GLU A 58 -11.03 1.90 -1.43
CA GLU A 58 -11.21 2.59 -0.15
C GLU A 58 -10.41 1.86 0.94
N LYS A 59 -9.62 2.60 1.70
CA LYS A 59 -8.94 2.10 2.89
C LYS A 59 -8.94 3.17 3.99
N PHE A 60 -9.66 2.89 5.08
CA PHE A 60 -9.75 3.75 6.27
C PHE A 60 -10.25 5.18 5.98
N GLY A 61 -11.34 5.29 5.23
CA GLY A 61 -11.96 6.53 4.80
C GLY A 61 -11.24 7.26 3.67
N ALA A 62 -10.28 6.63 2.98
CA ALA A 62 -9.44 7.29 1.99
C ALA A 62 -9.23 6.44 0.73
N CYS A 63 -9.05 7.11 -0.41
CA CYS A 63 -8.67 6.46 -1.66
C CYS A 63 -7.24 5.94 -1.56
N ARG A 64 -7.00 4.73 -2.07
CA ARG A 64 -5.68 4.12 -2.24
C ARG A 64 -5.51 3.60 -3.65
N ILE A 65 -4.41 3.99 -4.27
CA ILE A 65 -4.08 3.68 -5.66
C ILE A 65 -2.76 2.92 -5.67
N TYR A 66 -2.80 1.71 -6.23
CA TYR A 66 -1.64 0.85 -6.40
C TYR A 66 -1.39 0.70 -7.88
N PHE A 67 -0.12 0.78 -8.29
CA PHE A 67 0.26 0.73 -9.69
C PHE A 67 1.56 -0.05 -9.90
N SER A 68 1.75 -0.48 -11.14
CA SER A 68 3.00 -1.01 -11.65
C SER A 68 3.57 -0.06 -12.70
N LEU A 69 4.89 0.13 -12.69
CA LEU A 69 5.63 0.87 -13.70
C LEU A 69 6.90 0.09 -14.03
N GLY A 70 7.15 -0.14 -15.32
CA GLY A 70 8.28 -0.92 -15.78
C GLY A 70 8.82 -0.51 -17.14
N LEU A 71 9.86 -1.21 -17.58
CA LEU A 71 10.38 -1.14 -18.95
C LEU A 71 9.54 -2.03 -19.86
N ARG A 72 9.40 -1.65 -21.13
CA ARG A 72 8.87 -2.57 -22.15
C ARG A 72 9.83 -3.75 -22.34
N PRO A 73 9.31 -4.96 -22.61
CA PRO A 73 10.14 -6.16 -22.81
C PRO A 73 11.20 -6.04 -23.92
N THR A 74 10.99 -5.13 -24.87
CA THR A 74 11.88 -4.90 -26.02
C THR A 74 13.07 -4.00 -25.70
N GLU A 75 13.09 -3.33 -24.55
CA GLU A 75 14.17 -2.41 -24.19
C GLU A 75 15.27 -3.11 -23.40
N PRO A 76 16.54 -2.98 -23.82
CA PRO A 76 17.65 -3.44 -23.01
C PRO A 76 17.68 -2.63 -21.70
N GLY A 77 17.63 -3.34 -20.58
CA GLY A 77 17.68 -2.76 -19.23
C GLY A 77 19.06 -2.21 -18.88
N THR A 78 19.51 -1.22 -19.63
CA THR A 78 20.75 -0.46 -19.39
C THR A 78 20.66 0.29 -18.05
N ASP A 79 21.80 0.60 -17.43
CA ASP A 79 21.81 1.31 -16.15
C ASP A 79 21.18 2.70 -16.26
N VAL A 80 21.35 3.38 -17.40
CA VAL A 80 20.67 4.66 -17.70
C VAL A 80 19.16 4.47 -17.74
N ALA A 81 18.66 3.42 -18.39
CA ALA A 81 17.22 3.13 -18.44
C ALA A 81 16.65 2.81 -17.05
N ARG A 82 17.41 2.10 -16.20
CA ARG A 82 17.02 1.82 -14.80
C ARG A 82 16.97 3.08 -13.94
N GLN A 83 17.96 3.96 -14.05
CA GLN A 83 17.97 5.24 -13.34
C GLN A 83 16.80 6.13 -13.77
N ASN A 84 16.53 6.21 -15.08
CA ASN A 84 15.38 6.93 -15.61
C ASN A 84 14.06 6.33 -15.11
N LEU A 85 13.94 5.00 -15.05
CA LEU A 85 12.77 4.32 -14.50
C LEU A 85 12.58 4.67 -13.01
N ALA A 86 13.65 4.71 -12.23
CA ALA A 86 13.59 5.06 -10.81
C ALA A 86 13.08 6.49 -10.59
N HIS A 87 13.62 7.47 -11.32
CA HIS A 87 13.15 8.85 -11.26
C HIS A 87 11.71 8.99 -11.72
N LEU A 88 11.32 8.30 -12.81
CA LEU A 88 9.95 8.31 -13.30
C LEU A 88 8.99 7.69 -12.27
N LYS A 89 9.40 6.61 -11.61
CA LYS A 89 8.62 5.95 -10.56
C LYS A 89 8.40 6.85 -9.35
N GLU A 90 9.43 7.57 -8.92
CA GLU A 90 9.33 8.57 -7.85
C GLU A 90 8.36 9.69 -8.24
N HIS A 91 8.50 10.23 -9.45
CA HIS A 91 7.62 11.29 -9.94
C HIS A 91 6.16 10.85 -10.03
N ILE A 92 5.89 9.70 -10.65
CA ILE A 92 4.54 9.12 -10.73
C ILE A 92 4.01 8.82 -9.32
N GLY A 93 4.86 8.35 -8.40
CA GLY A 93 4.52 8.16 -6.99
C GLY A 93 3.96 9.42 -6.35
N HIS A 94 4.61 10.57 -6.54
CA HIS A 94 4.11 11.86 -6.03
C HIS A 94 2.79 12.29 -6.68
N ARG A 95 2.57 12.00 -7.98
CA ARG A 95 1.29 12.27 -8.64
C ARG A 95 0.17 11.41 -8.09
N VAL A 96 0.45 10.13 -7.84
CA VAL A 96 -0.51 9.22 -7.20
C VAL A 96 -0.86 9.69 -5.79
N GLU A 97 0.13 10.09 -4.98
CA GLU A 97 -0.12 10.64 -3.64
C GLU A 97 -0.98 11.92 -3.67
N ALA A 98 -0.75 12.80 -4.64
CA ALA A 98 -1.57 13.99 -4.84
C ALA A 98 -3.02 13.63 -5.20
N ALA A 99 -3.23 12.67 -6.10
CA ALA A 99 -4.56 12.19 -6.47
C ALA A 99 -5.30 11.52 -5.30
N GLU A 100 -4.60 10.70 -4.49
CA GLU A 100 -5.15 10.11 -3.26
C GLU A 100 -5.59 11.21 -2.27
N LEU A 101 -4.78 12.24 -2.09
CA LEU A 101 -5.10 13.37 -1.23
C LEU A 101 -6.32 14.15 -1.76
N GLU A 102 -6.38 14.39 -3.07
CA GLU A 102 -7.52 15.05 -3.69
C GLU A 102 -8.80 14.23 -3.50
N CYS A 103 -8.77 12.92 -3.78
CA CYS A 103 -9.91 12.02 -3.52
C CYS A 103 -10.36 12.06 -2.05
N SER A 104 -9.41 12.21 -1.12
CA SER A 104 -9.69 12.30 0.32
C SER A 104 -10.35 13.63 0.73
N SER A 105 -10.37 14.63 -0.15
CA SER A 105 -11.03 15.93 0.06
C SER A 105 -12.37 16.07 -0.67
N ARG A 106 -12.88 14.99 -1.26
CA ARG A 106 -14.06 15.00 -2.13
C ARG A 106 -15.08 13.97 -1.68
N CYS A 107 -16.36 14.31 -1.76
CA CYS A 107 -17.44 13.40 -1.44
C CYS A 107 -17.37 12.16 -2.33
N ILE A 108 -17.33 10.96 -1.76
CA ILE A 108 -17.25 9.71 -2.53
C ILE A 108 -18.43 9.51 -3.50
N VAL A 109 -19.57 10.17 -3.24
CA VAL A 109 -20.80 10.02 -4.04
C VAL A 109 -20.83 10.97 -5.23
N CYS A 110 -20.55 12.26 -5.02
CA CYS A 110 -20.74 13.28 -6.05
C CYS A 110 -19.48 14.08 -6.41
N GLY A 111 -18.37 13.84 -5.71
CA GLY A 111 -17.11 14.51 -5.98
C GLY A 111 -17.02 15.98 -5.55
N LEU A 112 -18.07 16.54 -4.92
CA LEU A 112 -18.01 17.87 -4.33
C LEU A 112 -17.05 17.92 -3.14
N GLY A 113 -16.47 19.09 -2.87
CA GLY A 113 -15.59 19.29 -1.71
C GLY A 113 -16.23 18.81 -0.41
N ALA A 114 -15.49 18.00 0.34
CA ALA A 114 -15.93 17.39 1.57
C ALA A 114 -14.78 17.31 2.57
N THR A 115 -15.10 17.45 3.85
CA THR A 115 -14.10 17.25 4.91
C THR A 115 -14.22 15.82 5.45
N PRO A 116 -13.12 15.06 5.55
CA PRO A 116 -13.15 13.75 6.19
C PRO A 116 -13.74 13.85 7.59
N GLN A 117 -14.79 13.08 7.84
CA GLN A 117 -15.39 13.02 9.17
C GLN A 117 -14.65 12.00 10.02
N ARG A 118 -14.46 12.34 11.29
CA ARG A 118 -13.86 11.43 12.27
C ARG A 118 -14.94 10.97 13.23
N HIS A 119 -15.19 9.67 13.25
CA HIS A 119 -16.03 9.03 14.27
C HIS A 119 -15.12 8.23 15.19
N GLY A 120 -14.66 8.87 16.27
CA GLY A 120 -13.71 8.27 17.21
C GLY A 120 -12.33 8.03 16.59
N ALA A 121 -11.95 6.76 16.45
CA ALA A 121 -10.68 6.34 15.83
C ALA A 121 -10.79 6.06 14.33
N GLU A 122 -12.01 5.92 13.80
CA GLU A 122 -12.25 5.69 12.38
C GLU A 122 -12.36 7.02 11.62
N VAL A 123 -11.64 7.10 10.50
CA VAL A 123 -11.89 8.12 9.49
C VAL A 123 -12.93 7.56 8.55
N ALA A 124 -14.10 8.20 8.49
CA ALA A 124 -15.11 7.83 7.52
C ALA A 124 -14.75 8.43 6.15
N PRO A 125 -15.18 7.80 5.04
CA PRO A 125 -15.05 8.40 3.74
C PRO A 125 -15.62 9.82 3.73
N PRO A 126 -14.96 10.77 3.06
CA PRO A 126 -15.46 12.14 2.94
C PRO A 126 -16.84 12.16 2.27
N LEU A 127 -17.77 12.92 2.86
CA LEU A 127 -19.12 13.16 2.36
C LEU A 127 -19.41 14.66 2.43
N CYS A 128 -20.06 15.20 1.40
CA CYS A 128 -20.53 16.60 1.44
C CYS A 128 -21.83 16.68 2.26
N GLN A 129 -22.25 17.89 2.66
CA GLN A 129 -23.45 18.09 3.48
C GLN A 129 -24.73 17.45 2.91
N GLN A 130 -24.84 17.32 1.58
CA GLN A 130 -25.99 16.69 0.93
C GLN A 130 -26.00 15.16 1.08
N HIS A 131 -24.82 14.55 1.17
CA HIS A 131 -24.62 13.11 1.37
C HIS A 131 -24.16 12.77 2.79
N GLU A 132 -24.05 13.79 3.65
CA GLU A 132 -23.78 13.64 5.06
C GLU A 132 -24.98 12.94 5.68
N TRP A 133 -24.69 11.90 6.45
CA TRP A 133 -25.69 10.98 6.95
C TRP A 133 -26.79 11.72 7.74
N SER A 134 -27.99 11.76 7.17
CA SER A 134 -29.22 12.10 7.90
C SER A 134 -29.91 10.80 8.30
N GLN A 135 -30.50 10.75 9.50
CA GLN A 135 -31.24 9.57 9.94
C GLN A 135 -32.34 9.24 8.91
N GLY A 136 -32.22 8.06 8.27
CA GLY A 136 -33.15 7.58 7.23
C GLY A 136 -32.57 7.44 5.82
N GLN A 137 -31.32 7.85 5.58
CA GLN A 137 -30.61 7.59 4.31
C GLN A 137 -29.77 6.30 4.37
N PRO A 138 -29.55 5.61 3.23
CA PRO A 138 -28.64 4.46 3.15
C PRO A 138 -27.26 4.83 3.70
N ASN A 139 -26.63 3.91 4.41
CA ASN A 139 -25.30 4.14 4.95
C ASN A 139 -24.34 4.40 3.77
N PRO A 140 -23.65 5.54 3.71
CA PRO A 140 -22.74 5.83 2.60
C PRO A 140 -21.58 4.83 2.47
N ARG A 141 -21.31 4.03 3.52
CA ARG A 141 -20.40 2.88 3.49
C ARG A 141 -20.93 1.66 2.71
N GLU A 142 -22.22 1.64 2.39
CA GLU A 142 -22.89 0.62 1.56
C GLU A 142 -22.98 1.02 0.09
N ILE A 143 -22.46 2.21 -0.27
CA ILE A 143 -22.39 2.65 -1.66
C ILE A 143 -21.39 1.73 -2.38
N ALA A 144 -21.90 0.96 -3.34
CA ALA A 144 -21.05 0.12 -4.16
C ALA A 144 -20.18 0.99 -5.08
N PRO A 145 -18.86 0.72 -5.18
CA PRO A 145 -18.03 1.38 -6.18
C PRO A 145 -18.45 0.93 -7.59
N ILE A 146 -18.24 1.80 -8.57
CA ILE A 146 -18.54 1.53 -9.97
C ILE A 146 -17.45 0.58 -10.50
N PRO A 147 -17.80 -0.61 -11.00
CA PRO A 147 -16.83 -1.51 -11.61
C PRO A 147 -16.21 -0.87 -12.85
N ILE A 148 -14.90 -0.99 -12.98
CA ILE A 148 -14.15 -0.60 -14.17
C ILE A 148 -14.09 -1.84 -15.07
N PRO A 149 -14.60 -1.76 -16.32
CA PRO A 149 -14.56 -2.89 -17.23
C PRO A 149 -13.11 -3.23 -17.58
N GLY A 150 -12.70 -4.48 -17.32
CA GLY A 150 -11.41 -5.00 -17.75
C GLY A 150 -11.33 -5.19 -19.27
N PRO A 151 -10.16 -5.55 -19.81
CA PRO A 151 -9.90 -5.63 -21.25
C PRO A 151 -10.77 -6.64 -22.02
N ALA A 152 -11.54 -7.49 -21.34
CA ALA A 152 -12.42 -8.50 -21.95
C ALA A 152 -13.94 -8.20 -21.86
N GLY A 153 -14.34 -6.96 -21.56
CA GLY A 153 -15.73 -6.64 -21.19
C GLY A 153 -16.56 -5.79 -22.15
N SER A 154 -16.51 -6.03 -23.48
CA SER A 154 -17.54 -5.52 -24.38
C SER A 154 -18.83 -6.35 -24.20
N LEU A 155 -19.90 -5.70 -23.74
CA LEU A 155 -21.31 -6.11 -23.73
C LEU A 155 -21.63 -7.57 -24.13
N ALA A 156 -21.83 -8.46 -23.16
CA ALA A 156 -22.77 -9.59 -23.27
C ALA A 156 -23.03 -10.19 -21.88
N GLY A 157 -24.31 -10.37 -21.54
CA GLY A 157 -24.73 -10.86 -20.23
C GLY A 157 -24.52 -12.35 -20.00
N GLY A 158 -24.66 -12.73 -18.73
CA GLY A 158 -25.18 -14.04 -18.34
C GLY A 158 -24.16 -15.17 -18.15
N SER A 159 -24.14 -15.67 -16.92
CA SER A 159 -23.88 -17.05 -16.51
C SER A 159 -22.48 -17.40 -15.98
N ALA A 160 -22.52 -18.04 -14.81
CA ALA A 160 -21.43 -18.59 -14.04
C ALA A 160 -20.58 -19.61 -14.82
N ALA A 161 -19.26 -19.51 -14.69
CA ALA A 161 -18.34 -20.61 -14.97
C ALA A 161 -17.01 -20.46 -14.21
N GLN A 162 -16.88 -21.27 -13.16
CA GLN A 162 -15.70 -22.08 -12.80
C GLN A 162 -14.30 -21.44 -12.88
N HIS A 163 -13.77 -21.18 -11.68
CA HIS A 163 -12.34 -21.02 -11.38
C HIS A 163 -11.47 -22.11 -12.04
N LYS A 164 -10.58 -21.67 -12.94
CA LYS A 164 -9.31 -22.35 -13.21
C LYS A 164 -8.19 -21.52 -12.60
N GLN A 165 -7.52 -22.11 -11.62
CA GLN A 165 -6.30 -21.59 -11.02
C GLN A 165 -5.23 -21.44 -12.11
N VAL A 166 -4.72 -20.22 -12.30
CA VAL A 166 -3.50 -19.93 -13.05
C VAL A 166 -2.35 -19.81 -12.03
N PRO A 167 -1.14 -20.34 -12.32
CA PRO A 167 -0.05 -20.35 -11.34
C PRO A 167 0.44 -18.93 -11.05
N SER A 168 0.41 -18.56 -9.78
CA SER A 168 1.00 -17.34 -9.22
C SER A 168 2.52 -17.33 -9.43
N SER A 169 2.98 -16.76 -10.56
CA SER A 169 4.39 -16.39 -10.70
C SER A 169 4.65 -15.09 -9.94
N ARG A 170 5.37 -15.24 -8.82
CA ARG A 170 5.97 -14.18 -8.00
C ARG A 170 6.73 -13.18 -8.88
N ASN A 171 6.71 -11.89 -8.52
CA ASN A 171 7.89 -11.03 -8.68
C ASN A 171 7.90 -9.91 -7.61
N PRO A 172 8.87 -9.92 -6.68
CA PRO A 172 9.29 -8.74 -5.93
C PRO A 172 10.21 -7.88 -6.82
N GLY A 173 10.18 -6.56 -6.64
CA GLY A 173 10.98 -5.61 -7.42
C GLY A 173 12.48 -5.93 -7.38
N PHE A 174 13.12 -5.97 -8.55
CA PHE A 174 14.54 -6.23 -8.70
C PHE A 174 15.32 -4.91 -8.49
N THR A 175 15.63 -4.58 -7.24
CA THR A 175 16.76 -3.70 -6.90
C THR A 175 18.05 -4.51 -7.00
N SER A 176 19.11 -3.97 -7.61
CA SER A 176 20.38 -4.68 -7.65
C SER A 176 20.91 -4.89 -6.22
N ASP A 177 21.54 -6.04 -5.95
CA ASP A 177 22.05 -6.36 -4.60
C ASP A 177 22.97 -5.25 -4.05
N SER A 178 23.71 -4.57 -4.93
CA SER A 178 24.56 -3.42 -4.60
C SER A 178 23.80 -2.18 -4.13
N GLU A 179 22.63 -1.89 -4.70
CA GLU A 179 21.82 -0.72 -4.32
C GLU A 179 21.06 -0.97 -3.01
N VAL A 180 20.59 -2.21 -2.81
CA VAL A 180 20.02 -2.65 -1.52
C VAL A 180 21.06 -2.52 -0.42
N GLU A 181 22.29 -2.93 -0.71
CA GLU A 181 23.41 -2.86 0.23
C GLU A 181 23.80 -1.41 0.56
N LEU A 182 23.91 -0.53 -0.45
CA LEU A 182 24.19 0.90 -0.25
C LEU A 182 23.08 1.62 0.53
N THR A 183 21.83 1.23 0.30
CA THR A 183 20.66 1.74 1.05
C THR A 183 20.75 1.32 2.52
N ARG A 184 21.03 0.05 2.78
CA ARG A 184 21.16 -0.48 4.16
C ARG A 184 22.36 0.11 4.90
N ALA A 185 23.50 0.29 4.23
CA ALA A 185 24.68 0.95 4.81
C ALA A 185 24.37 2.40 5.21
N THR A 186 23.55 3.09 4.42
CA THR A 186 23.07 4.44 4.75
C THR A 186 22.12 4.43 5.95
N MET A 187 21.23 3.45 6.06
CA MET A 187 20.37 3.29 7.24
C MET A 187 21.15 3.04 8.54
N VAL A 188 22.26 2.30 8.50
CA VAL A 188 23.18 2.16 9.64
C VAL A 188 23.78 3.51 10.01
N ARG A 189 24.28 4.26 9.00
CA ARG A 189 24.89 5.59 9.19
C ARG A 189 23.92 6.60 9.78
N GLU A 190 22.65 6.55 9.37
CA GLU A 190 21.56 7.41 9.88
C GLU A 190 20.97 6.94 11.21
N GLY A 191 21.47 5.80 11.75
CA GLY A 191 21.04 5.27 13.05
C GLY A 191 19.64 4.66 13.03
N LEU A 192 19.09 4.32 11.86
CA LEU A 192 17.85 3.57 11.71
C LEU A 192 18.04 2.07 12.02
N LEU A 193 19.27 1.60 11.97
CA LEU A 193 19.66 0.25 12.35
C LEU A 193 20.64 0.29 13.52
N ILE A 194 20.51 -0.64 14.46
CA ILE A 194 21.34 -0.76 15.66
C ILE A 194 21.93 -2.15 15.82
N GLU A 195 23.10 -2.19 16.44
CA GLU A 195 23.81 -3.42 16.77
C GLU A 195 23.04 -4.27 17.81
N PRO A 196 23.21 -5.61 17.80
CA PRO A 196 22.54 -6.51 18.74
C PRO A 196 22.75 -6.12 20.20
N GLU A 197 23.96 -5.70 20.58
CA GLU A 197 24.30 -5.36 21.97
C GLU A 197 23.54 -4.12 22.45
N ARG A 198 23.22 -3.19 21.54
CA ARG A 198 22.45 -1.99 21.89
C ARG A 198 20.99 -2.34 22.16
N LEU A 199 20.39 -3.20 21.34
CA LEU A 199 19.01 -3.66 21.56
C LEU A 199 18.93 -4.51 22.83
N ALA A 200 19.87 -5.44 23.00
CA ALA A 200 19.97 -6.31 24.18
C ALA A 200 20.01 -5.50 25.47
N ARG A 201 20.88 -4.49 25.54
CA ARG A 201 20.93 -3.56 26.69
C ARG A 201 19.63 -2.79 26.91
N SER A 202 18.96 -2.36 25.85
CA SER A 202 17.71 -1.58 25.95
C SER A 202 16.56 -2.41 26.52
N TRP A 203 16.57 -3.72 26.31
CA TRP A 203 15.54 -4.65 26.80
C TRP A 203 15.96 -5.44 28.04
N GLY A 204 17.22 -5.31 28.50
CA GLY A 204 17.75 -6.11 29.60
C GLY A 204 17.88 -7.59 29.26
N GLU A 205 18.10 -7.92 27.98
CA GLU A 205 18.19 -9.28 27.44
C GLU A 205 19.62 -9.61 26.98
N SER A 206 19.89 -10.89 26.71
CA SER A 206 21.14 -11.30 26.05
C SER A 206 21.02 -11.25 24.53
N VAL A 207 22.15 -11.19 23.82
CA VAL A 207 22.17 -11.24 22.35
C VAL A 207 21.63 -12.58 21.83
N GLU A 208 21.87 -13.67 22.55
CA GLU A 208 21.34 -15.01 22.25
C GLU A 208 19.81 -15.05 22.37
N ALA A 209 19.24 -14.35 23.34
CA ALA A 209 17.79 -14.24 23.50
C ALA A 209 17.15 -13.52 22.29
N LEU A 210 17.80 -12.47 21.78
CA LEU A 210 17.35 -11.79 20.55
C LEU A 210 17.43 -12.73 19.34
N ALA A 211 18.53 -13.47 19.17
CA ALA A 211 18.69 -14.44 18.09
C ALA A 211 17.61 -15.54 18.15
N GLN A 212 17.25 -15.99 19.36
CA GLN A 212 16.17 -16.96 19.54
C GLN A 212 14.80 -16.36 19.23
N ALA A 213 14.55 -15.09 19.55
CA ALA A 213 13.33 -14.38 19.16
C ALA A 213 13.20 -14.24 17.63
N CYS A 214 14.30 -14.03 16.90
CA CYS A 214 14.32 -14.08 15.43
C CYS A 214 13.90 -15.46 14.89
N LYS A 215 14.38 -16.55 15.50
CA LYS A 215 13.97 -17.92 15.12
C LYS A 215 12.48 -18.16 15.34
N ARG A 216 11.91 -17.55 16.39
CA ARG A 216 10.46 -17.58 16.69
C ARG A 216 9.65 -16.58 15.87
N LYS A 217 10.28 -15.81 14.97
CA LYS A 217 9.65 -14.73 14.16
C LYS A 217 9.06 -13.58 14.98
N GLU A 218 9.44 -13.47 16.25
CA GLU A 218 9.09 -12.35 17.12
C GLU A 218 9.96 -11.10 16.86
N LEU A 219 11.10 -11.31 16.21
CA LEU A 219 11.99 -10.27 15.70
C LEU A 219 12.41 -10.59 14.27
N PHE A 220 12.94 -9.58 13.60
CA PHE A 220 13.69 -9.73 12.37
C PHE A 220 14.95 -8.87 12.44
N LEU A 221 15.90 -9.17 11.56
CA LEU A 221 17.18 -8.47 11.44
C LEU A 221 17.47 -8.19 9.98
N LEU A 222 18.35 -7.22 9.72
CA LEU A 222 18.89 -6.96 8.39
C LEU A 222 20.39 -7.22 8.38
N ARG A 223 20.85 -7.97 7.37
CA ARG A 223 22.26 -8.14 7.08
C ARG A 223 22.78 -6.94 6.29
N VAL A 224 23.84 -6.30 6.77
CA VAL A 224 24.57 -5.20 6.13
C VAL A 224 26.07 -5.45 6.30
N GLY A 225 26.81 -5.56 5.20
CA GLY A 225 28.26 -5.78 5.22
C GLY A 225 28.67 -7.07 5.95
N GLY A 226 27.82 -8.10 5.92
CA GLY A 226 28.05 -9.35 6.65
C GLY A 226 27.74 -9.29 8.15
N ARG A 227 27.22 -8.16 8.66
CA ARG A 227 26.84 -7.98 10.07
C ARG A 227 25.32 -7.88 10.19
N ASP A 228 24.79 -8.32 11.34
CA ASP A 228 23.35 -8.32 11.61
C ASP A 228 22.95 -7.11 12.43
N PHE A 229 21.88 -6.44 12.01
CA PHE A 229 21.36 -5.25 12.67
C PHE A 229 19.86 -5.36 12.93
N TYR A 230 19.39 -4.67 13.96
CA TYR A 230 17.98 -4.56 14.31
C TYR A 230 17.44 -3.16 14.01
N PRO A 231 16.14 -3.00 13.72
CA PRO A 231 15.48 -1.70 13.69
C PRO A 231 15.70 -0.91 14.98
N ALA A 232 16.23 0.31 14.87
CA ALA A 232 16.52 1.18 16.01
C ALA A 232 15.28 1.51 16.85
N VAL A 233 14.11 1.57 16.21
CA VAL A 233 12.82 1.88 16.87
C VAL A 233 12.49 0.89 18.00
N PHE A 234 12.95 -0.36 17.89
CA PHE A 234 12.73 -1.41 18.89
C PHE A 234 13.29 -1.05 20.26
N ALA A 235 14.46 -0.38 20.31
CA ALA A 235 15.09 0.04 21.55
C ALA A 235 14.27 1.08 22.35
N SER A 236 13.30 1.73 21.71
CA SER A 236 12.43 2.74 22.34
C SER A 236 11.04 2.21 22.72
N LEU A 237 10.78 0.93 22.48
CA LEU A 237 9.48 0.28 22.64
C LEU A 237 9.59 -0.91 23.58
N SER A 238 8.45 -1.34 24.11
CA SER A 238 8.43 -2.56 24.92
C SER A 238 8.69 -3.79 24.05
N LYS A 239 9.46 -4.73 24.62
CA LYS A 239 9.74 -6.03 23.98
C LYS A 239 8.46 -6.74 23.57
N ASP A 240 7.48 -6.78 24.46
CA ASP A 240 6.24 -7.54 24.26
C ASP A 240 5.38 -6.95 23.13
N GLU A 241 5.30 -5.62 23.01
CA GLU A 241 4.60 -4.99 21.88
C GLU A 241 5.29 -5.30 20.55
N VAL A 242 6.62 -5.16 20.50
CA VAL A 242 7.39 -5.44 19.28
C VAL A 242 7.22 -6.90 18.84
N HIS A 243 7.27 -7.84 19.77
CA HIS A 243 7.07 -9.26 19.48
C HIS A 243 5.68 -9.53 18.92
N ARG A 244 4.62 -9.03 19.57
CA ARG A 244 3.24 -9.21 19.11
C ARG A 244 3.04 -8.64 17.70
N ILE A 245 3.57 -7.46 17.43
CA ILE A 245 3.45 -6.81 16.13
C ILE A 245 4.20 -7.58 15.04
N ASN A 246 5.44 -8.02 15.31
CA ASN A 246 6.21 -8.79 14.33
C ASN A 246 5.61 -10.16 14.02
N LEU A 247 4.93 -10.80 14.99
CA LEU A 247 4.18 -12.03 14.73
C LEU A 247 3.01 -11.80 13.77
N GLU A 248 2.35 -10.64 13.83
CA GLU A 248 1.32 -10.27 12.86
C GLU A 248 1.91 -9.86 11.51
N LEU A 249 3.15 -9.33 11.49
CA LEU A 249 3.94 -9.11 10.27
C LEU A 249 4.53 -10.43 9.75
N ARG A 250 3.65 -11.27 9.22
CA ARG A 250 3.96 -12.59 8.63
C ARG A 250 4.92 -12.48 7.44
N GLY A 251 5.47 -13.65 7.05
CA GLY A 251 6.40 -13.80 5.93
C GLY A 251 7.85 -13.44 6.27
N ASP A 252 8.72 -13.54 5.27
CA ASP A 252 10.18 -13.36 5.40
C ASP A 252 10.69 -12.08 4.69
N ASP A 253 9.80 -11.12 4.41
CA ASP A 253 10.15 -9.83 3.80
C ASP A 253 10.63 -8.82 4.85
N ASP A 254 11.87 -8.98 5.30
CA ASP A 254 12.47 -8.13 6.34
C ASP A 254 12.57 -6.65 5.92
N ALA A 255 12.75 -6.38 4.63
CA ALA A 255 12.78 -5.01 4.10
C ALA A 255 11.38 -4.36 4.17
N GLY A 256 10.34 -5.09 3.78
CA GLY A 256 8.96 -4.65 3.94
C GLY A 256 8.59 -4.42 5.40
N LYS A 257 9.00 -5.30 6.31
CA LYS A 257 8.80 -5.11 7.76
C LYS A 257 9.49 -3.84 8.25
N LEU A 258 10.71 -3.55 7.80
CA LEU A 258 11.40 -2.31 8.14
C LEU A 258 10.62 -1.08 7.68
N ILE A 259 10.12 -1.08 6.43
CA ILE A 259 9.29 0.01 5.90
C ILE A 259 8.04 0.19 6.76
N PHE A 260 7.37 -0.89 7.14
CA PHE A 260 6.21 -0.85 8.03
C PHE A 260 6.55 -0.14 9.36
N TRP A 261 7.70 -0.42 9.96
CA TRP A 261 8.06 0.18 11.25
C TRP A 261 8.36 1.69 11.19
N TYR A 262 8.94 2.18 10.09
CA TYR A 262 9.37 3.58 9.96
C TYR A 262 8.41 4.50 9.22
N ARG A 263 7.56 3.94 8.35
CA ARG A 263 6.58 4.72 7.59
C ARG A 263 5.49 5.29 8.51
N THR A 264 4.95 6.43 8.13
CA THR A 264 3.73 6.99 8.72
C THR A 264 2.49 6.22 8.23
N HIS A 265 1.58 5.92 9.15
CA HIS A 265 0.40 5.12 8.82
C HIS A 265 -0.88 5.95 8.97
N GLY A 266 -1.68 5.97 7.90
CA GLY A 266 -2.98 6.66 7.92
C GLY A 266 -3.89 6.14 9.04
N GLY A 267 -3.89 4.82 9.29
CA GLY A 267 -4.69 4.18 10.33
C GLY A 267 -4.32 4.55 11.78
N VAL A 268 -3.17 5.22 12.00
CA VAL A 268 -2.77 5.83 13.29
C VAL A 268 -2.51 7.33 13.13
N ARG A 269 -3.40 8.03 12.39
CA ARG A 269 -3.42 9.50 12.27
C ARG A 269 -2.16 10.09 11.62
N GLY A 270 -1.54 9.36 10.69
CA GLY A 270 -0.32 9.80 10.00
C GLY A 270 0.92 9.78 10.90
N GLN A 271 0.84 9.16 12.08
CA GLN A 271 1.97 9.00 12.98
C GLN A 271 2.81 7.80 12.58
N ASN A 272 4.07 7.79 12.99
CA ASN A 272 4.86 6.56 12.96
C ASN A 272 4.46 5.65 14.13
N LEU A 273 4.75 4.35 14.01
CA LEU A 273 4.27 3.36 14.98
C LEU A 273 4.81 3.61 16.39
N SER A 274 6.03 4.16 16.53
CA SER A 274 6.58 4.48 17.84
C SER A 274 5.74 5.52 18.59
N GLN A 275 5.21 6.52 17.86
CA GLN A 275 4.34 7.55 18.43
C GLN A 275 2.97 6.98 18.76
N ALA A 276 2.43 6.09 17.93
CA ALA A 276 1.13 5.45 18.16
C ALA A 276 1.18 4.53 19.39
N LEU A 277 2.23 3.72 19.53
CA LEU A 277 2.43 2.82 20.67
C LEU A 277 2.59 3.59 21.98
N ARG A 278 3.38 4.67 22.00
CA ARG A 278 3.47 5.56 23.19
C ARG A 278 2.14 6.20 23.59
N ARG A 279 1.14 6.23 22.71
CA ARG A 279 -0.23 6.70 22.99
C ARG A 279 -1.18 5.57 23.36
N GLY A 280 -0.68 4.35 23.56
CA GLY A 280 -1.48 3.18 23.92
C GLY A 280 -2.29 2.60 22.77
N MET A 281 -1.99 2.93 21.50
CA MET A 281 -2.75 2.45 20.34
C MET A 281 -2.33 1.04 19.88
N VAL A 282 -2.02 0.14 20.81
CA VAL A 282 -1.43 -1.19 20.51
C VAL A 282 -2.33 -2.02 19.61
N ASP A 283 -3.62 -2.12 19.94
CA ASP A 283 -4.58 -2.92 19.15
C ASP A 283 -4.70 -2.41 17.71
N ARG A 284 -4.68 -1.10 17.53
CA ARG A 284 -4.72 -0.48 16.20
C ARG A 284 -3.46 -0.77 15.38
N VAL A 285 -2.30 -0.81 16.03
CA VAL A 285 -1.04 -1.17 15.36
C VAL A 285 -1.04 -2.65 14.96
N LEU A 286 -1.62 -3.53 15.78
CA LEU A 286 -1.77 -4.95 15.44
C LEU A 286 -2.70 -5.17 14.25
N GLU A 287 -3.83 -4.46 14.19
CA GLU A 287 -4.72 -4.48 13.01
C GLU A 287 -3.99 -4.03 11.73
N LEU A 288 -3.16 -2.98 11.83
CA LEU A 288 -2.34 -2.53 10.71
C LEU A 288 -1.31 -3.57 10.27
N ALA A 289 -0.68 -4.26 11.22
CA ALA A 289 0.29 -5.31 10.93
C ALA A 289 -0.37 -6.52 10.25
N LEU A 290 -1.54 -6.95 10.73
CA LEU A 290 -2.31 -8.02 10.10
C LEU A 290 -2.72 -7.64 8.67
N ALA A 291 -3.31 -6.46 8.49
CA ALA A 291 -3.69 -5.96 7.17
C ALA A 291 -2.47 -5.87 6.24
N TRP A 292 -1.30 -5.47 6.74
CA TRP A 292 -0.05 -5.43 5.97
C TRP A 292 0.36 -6.80 5.42
N SER A 293 0.13 -7.86 6.20
CA SER A 293 0.37 -9.24 5.80
C SER A 293 -0.71 -9.79 4.87
N GLU A 294 -1.98 -9.45 5.09
CA GLU A 294 -3.08 -9.79 4.17
C GLU A 294 -2.86 -9.20 2.77
N GLU A 295 -2.41 -7.93 2.71
CA GLU A 295 -2.06 -7.24 1.47
C GLU A 295 -0.97 -7.92 0.65
N ARG A 296 -0.17 -8.78 1.29
CA ARG A 296 0.91 -9.54 0.65
C ARG A 296 0.56 -11.01 0.42
N GLY A 297 -0.68 -11.40 0.68
CA GLY A 297 -1.13 -12.80 0.57
C GLY A 297 -0.47 -13.73 1.59
N LEU A 298 0.00 -13.19 2.72
CA LEU A 298 0.73 -13.94 3.76
C LEU A 298 -0.20 -14.47 4.86
N VAL A 299 -1.50 -14.27 4.70
CA VAL A 299 -2.56 -14.83 5.56
C VAL A 299 -3.31 -15.88 4.76
N ALA A 300 -3.32 -17.12 5.23
CA ALA A 300 -4.11 -18.18 4.63
C ALA A 300 -5.59 -17.79 4.68
N ILE A 301 -6.27 -17.86 3.52
CA ILE A 301 -7.72 -17.66 3.42
C ILE A 301 -8.39 -18.60 4.43
N ARG A 302 -9.09 -18.03 5.42
CA ARG A 302 -9.98 -18.82 6.28
C ARG A 302 -11.11 -19.32 5.39
N SER A 303 -11.10 -20.60 5.05
CA SER A 303 -12.30 -21.26 4.56
C SER A 303 -13.42 -21.05 5.58
N PRO A 304 -14.64 -20.63 5.17
CA PRO A 304 -15.75 -20.55 6.09
C PRO A 304 -16.01 -21.94 6.67
N LYS A 305 -16.14 -22.01 8.00
CA LYS A 305 -16.56 -23.24 8.67
C LYS A 305 -17.95 -23.60 8.15
N SER A 306 -18.04 -24.80 7.57
CA SER A 306 -19.27 -25.54 7.29
C SER A 306 -20.13 -25.71 8.54
#